data_AF-A0A3S8U2N5-F1
#
_entry.id   AF-A0A3S8U2N5-F1
#
_cell.length_a   1.000
_cell.length_b   1.000
_cell.length_c   1.000
_cell.angle_alpha   90.00
_cell.angle_beta   90.00
_cell.angle_gamma   90.00
#
_symmetry.space_group_name_H-M   'P 1'
#
loop_
_entity.id
_entity.type
_entity.pdbx_description
1 polymer ?
#
loop_
_entity_poly.entity_id
_entity_poly.type
_entity_poly.pdbx_seq_one_letter_code
_entity_poly.pdbx_strand_id
1 'polypeptide(L)'
;MYRHPFDLVRMFLSLFQDLPPMSRTLYIPGAVLLVGYPVLSVALGPDNEGQAFVTAFLVALAVRIGIGFEGMVRRMLTRYSAMRTALLALVFAGVPLLVLAGVDDPLWCQRMQSLFYVAIGGIFLMDVLKGRVATAASFWPDEEMRSHLPNLTRMMVVYNFSFLLLNETLIQTIHASHWLMFWALLPVIGHMVLRAMVLTVINLDDDGQPV
;
A
#
# COMPACT_ATOMS: atom_id res chain seq x y z
N MET A 1 26.99 -11.68 -20.43
CA MET A 1 26.86 -13.12 -20.15
C MET A 1 25.36 -13.39 -19.96
N TYR A 2 24.69 -14.04 -20.92
CA TYR A 2 23.24 -14.27 -20.86
C TYR A 2 22.93 -15.29 -19.76
N ARG A 3 22.36 -14.86 -18.62
CA ARG A 3 21.90 -15.79 -17.57
C ARG A 3 20.61 -16.46 -18.03
N HIS A 4 20.50 -17.76 -17.80
CA HIS A 4 19.31 -18.52 -18.16
C HIS A 4 18.09 -17.99 -17.38
N PRO A 5 16.91 -17.87 -18.01
CA PRO A 5 15.69 -17.36 -17.37
C PRO A 5 15.30 -18.14 -16.09
N PHE A 6 15.74 -19.39 -15.99
CA PHE A 6 15.57 -20.23 -14.80
C PHE A 6 16.27 -19.69 -13.55
N ASP A 7 17.44 -19.05 -13.70
CA ASP A 7 18.19 -18.50 -12.55
C ASP A 7 17.51 -17.23 -12.02
N LEU A 8 16.91 -16.43 -12.91
CA LEU A 8 16.09 -15.27 -12.54
C LEU A 8 14.82 -15.70 -11.81
N VAL A 9 14.15 -16.76 -12.27
CA VAL A 9 12.96 -17.31 -11.61
C VAL A 9 13.32 -17.91 -10.25
N ARG A 10 14.44 -18.63 -10.14
CA ARG A 10 14.90 -19.21 -8.87
C ARG A 10 15.26 -18.14 -7.85
N MET A 11 15.97 -17.09 -8.28
CA MET A 11 16.28 -15.92 -7.46
C MET A 11 15.00 -15.21 -7.01
N PHE A 12 14.04 -15.04 -7.91
CA PHE A 12 12.72 -14.49 -7.58
C PHE A 12 12.02 -15.30 -6.49
N LEU A 13 12.00 -16.63 -6.62
CA LEU A 13 11.37 -17.52 -5.63
C LEU A 13 12.09 -17.51 -4.27
N SER A 14 13.43 -17.42 -4.26
CA SER A 14 14.19 -17.34 -3.00
C SER A 14 13.92 -16.08 -2.18
N LEU A 15 13.50 -14.98 -2.83
CA LEU A 15 13.13 -13.73 -2.12
C LEU A 15 11.89 -13.88 -1.22
N PHE A 16 11.10 -14.94 -1.40
CA PHE A 16 9.90 -15.23 -0.61
C PHE A 16 10.09 -16.37 0.41
N GLN A 17 11.26 -17.04 0.44
CA GLN A 17 11.51 -18.19 1.32
C GLN A 17 11.80 -17.76 2.77
N ASP A 18 12.46 -16.63 2.97
CA ASP A 18 12.82 -16.10 4.30
C ASP A 18 12.06 -14.81 4.62
N LEU A 19 10.72 -14.88 4.60
CA LEU A 19 9.88 -13.80 5.11
C LEU A 19 9.97 -13.81 6.65
N PRO A 20 10.53 -12.78 7.31
CA PRO A 20 10.57 -12.69 8.76
C PRO A 20 9.16 -12.51 9.31
N PRO A 21 8.99 -12.68 10.63
CA PRO A 21 7.69 -12.58 11.27
C PRO A 21 6.97 -11.28 10.90
N MET A 22 5.84 -11.44 10.20
CA MET A 22 4.92 -10.33 9.93
C MET A 22 4.30 -9.84 11.25
N SER A 23 4.27 -8.53 11.45
CA SER A 23 3.61 -7.97 12.63
C SER A 23 2.14 -8.39 12.65
N ARG A 24 1.66 -8.84 13.80
CA ARG A 24 0.24 -9.18 14.01
C ARG A 24 -0.69 -7.99 13.68
N THR A 25 -0.20 -6.76 13.83
CA THR A 25 -0.95 -5.54 13.50
C THR A 25 -1.30 -5.42 12.02
N LEU A 26 -0.56 -6.09 11.12
CA LEU A 26 -0.81 -6.07 9.67
C LEU A 26 -2.13 -6.75 9.30
N TYR A 27 -2.56 -7.72 10.08
CA TYR A 27 -3.78 -8.50 9.83
C TYR A 27 -5.04 -7.86 10.39
N ILE A 28 -4.92 -6.93 11.34
CA ILE A 28 -6.06 -6.38 12.08
C ILE A 28 -7.08 -5.72 11.15
N PRO A 29 -6.71 -4.83 10.21
CA PRO A 29 -7.70 -4.22 9.30
C PRO A 29 -8.45 -5.26 8.46
N GLY A 30 -7.73 -6.28 7.98
CA GLY A 30 -8.32 -7.37 7.21
C GLY A 30 -9.28 -8.22 8.06
N ALA A 31 -8.90 -8.55 9.29
CA ALA A 31 -9.75 -9.29 10.21
C ALA A 31 -11.03 -8.51 10.56
N VAL A 32 -10.91 -7.21 10.84
CA VAL A 32 -12.05 -6.31 11.07
C VAL A 32 -13.00 -6.33 9.87
N LEU A 33 -12.47 -6.30 8.65
CA LEU A 33 -13.29 -6.33 7.45
C LEU A 33 -13.97 -7.68 7.21
N LEU A 34 -13.21 -8.77 7.34
CA LEU A 34 -13.69 -10.15 7.09
C LEU A 34 -14.74 -10.60 8.11
N VAL A 35 -14.73 -10.06 9.32
CA VAL A 35 -15.77 -10.30 10.32
C VAL A 35 -16.90 -9.27 10.19
N GLY A 36 -16.56 -7.99 10.00
CA GLY A 36 -17.51 -6.89 9.99
C GLY A 36 -18.49 -6.95 8.83
N TYR A 37 -18.01 -7.25 7.62
CA TYR A 37 -18.89 -7.30 6.44
C TYR A 37 -19.98 -8.38 6.54
N PRO A 38 -19.68 -9.66 6.84
CA PRO A 38 -20.73 -10.66 7.03
C PRO A 38 -21.74 -10.31 8.12
N VAL A 39 -21.28 -9.78 9.26
CA VAL A 39 -22.17 -9.35 10.36
C VAL A 39 -23.11 -8.24 9.91
N LEU A 40 -22.59 -7.22 9.22
CA LEU A 40 -23.38 -6.10 8.72
C LEU A 40 -24.33 -6.52 7.59
N SER A 41 -23.91 -7.41 6.70
CA SER A 41 -24.76 -7.96 5.63
C SER A 41 -25.95 -8.73 6.20
N VAL A 42 -25.75 -9.51 7.26
CA VAL A 42 -26.85 -10.23 7.95
C VAL A 42 -27.76 -9.25 8.71
N ALA A 43 -27.19 -8.25 9.38
CA ALA A 43 -27.94 -7.31 10.21
C ALA A 43 -28.78 -6.31 9.39
N LEU A 44 -28.26 -5.82 8.26
CA LEU A 44 -28.91 -4.82 7.41
C LEU A 44 -29.82 -5.45 6.34
N GLY A 45 -29.67 -6.75 6.08
CA GLY A 45 -30.43 -7.48 5.08
C GLY A 45 -29.95 -7.27 3.64
N PRO A 46 -30.51 -8.03 2.68
CA PRO A 46 -30.05 -8.05 1.29
C PRO A 46 -30.26 -6.72 0.55
N ASP A 47 -31.29 -5.95 0.93
CA ASP A 47 -31.62 -4.67 0.29
C ASP A 47 -30.58 -3.56 0.57
N ASN A 48 -29.70 -3.76 1.56
CA ASN A 48 -28.73 -2.77 2.04
C ASN A 48 -27.28 -3.27 1.92
N GLU A 49 -26.98 -4.15 0.97
CA GLU A 49 -25.64 -4.74 0.80
C GLU A 49 -24.55 -3.67 0.57
N GLY A 50 -24.85 -2.62 -0.19
CA GLY A 50 -23.93 -1.49 -0.41
C GLY A 50 -23.56 -0.76 0.88
N GLN A 51 -24.55 -0.51 1.74
CA GLN A 51 -24.33 0.12 3.04
C GLN A 51 -23.50 -0.77 3.97
N ALA A 52 -23.77 -2.07 3.99
CA ALA A 52 -22.99 -3.05 4.75
C ALA A 52 -21.51 -3.06 4.30
N PHE A 53 -21.30 -3.04 2.98
CA PHE A 53 -19.98 -2.96 2.37
C PHE A 53 -19.23 -1.70 2.81
N VAL A 54 -19.83 -0.52 2.58
CA VAL A 54 -19.16 0.76 2.82
C VAL A 54 -18.86 0.92 4.30
N THR A 55 -19.80 0.56 5.17
CA THR A 55 -19.63 0.64 6.63
C THR A 55 -18.48 -0.27 7.10
N ALA A 56 -18.45 -1.53 6.66
CA ALA A 56 -17.37 -2.46 7.01
C ALA A 56 -16.01 -1.95 6.51
N PHE A 57 -15.97 -1.44 5.28
CA PHE A 57 -14.78 -0.86 4.68
C PHE A 57 -14.29 0.37 5.44
N LEU A 58 -15.18 1.29 5.80
CA LEU A 58 -14.87 2.50 6.57
C LEU A 58 -14.25 2.17 7.93
N VAL A 59 -14.84 1.22 8.66
CA VAL A 59 -14.31 0.79 9.96
C VAL A 59 -12.92 0.17 9.79
N ALA A 60 -12.73 -0.72 8.81
CA ALA A 60 -11.45 -1.34 8.54
C ALA A 60 -10.39 -0.31 8.08
N LEU A 61 -10.77 0.66 7.25
CA LEU A 61 -9.91 1.75 6.81
C LEU A 61 -9.51 2.66 7.97
N ALA A 62 -10.45 3.01 8.85
CA ALA A 62 -10.17 3.80 10.05
C ALA A 62 -9.16 3.10 10.97
N VAL A 63 -9.32 1.79 11.17
CA VAL A 63 -8.36 0.97 11.92
C VAL A 63 -6.98 0.96 11.24
N ARG A 64 -6.94 0.79 9.92
CA ARG A 64 -5.69 0.83 9.14
C ARG A 64 -4.97 2.17 9.28
N ILE A 65 -5.71 3.27 9.17
CA ILE A 65 -5.18 4.63 9.34
C ILE A 65 -4.67 4.79 10.78
N GLY A 66 -5.45 4.40 11.78
CA GLY A 66 -5.07 4.51 13.20
C GLY A 66 -3.76 3.79 13.53
N ILE A 67 -3.59 2.56 13.04
CA ILE A 67 -2.35 1.79 13.23
C ILE A 67 -1.15 2.47 12.56
N GLY A 68 -1.32 3.06 11.38
CA GLY A 68 -0.26 3.72 10.63
C GLY A 68 -0.01 5.19 11.00
N PHE A 69 -0.90 5.79 11.78
CA PHE A 69 -0.98 7.24 11.96
C PHE A 69 0.27 7.82 12.62
N GLU A 70 0.74 7.20 13.71
CA GLU A 70 1.92 7.68 14.43
C GLU A 70 3.17 7.68 13.54
N GLY A 71 3.40 6.60 12.79
CA GLY A 71 4.53 6.51 11.87
C GLY A 71 4.46 7.54 10.75
N MET A 72 3.26 7.82 10.24
CA MET A 72 3.02 8.88 9.25
C MET A 72 3.37 10.27 9.83
N VAL A 73 2.82 10.60 11.01
CA VAL A 73 3.06 11.89 11.68
C VAL A 73 4.54 12.08 12.00
N ARG A 74 5.21 11.07 12.57
CA ARG A 74 6.64 11.12 12.86
C ARG A 74 7.46 11.43 11.61
N ARG A 75 7.17 10.79 10.47
CA ARG A 75 7.84 11.09 9.19
C ARG A 75 7.55 12.51 8.71
N MET A 76 6.32 12.99 8.82
CA MET A 76 5.95 14.35 8.39
C MET A 76 6.65 15.43 9.22
N LEU A 77 6.81 15.23 10.53
CA LEU A 77 7.53 16.14 11.42
C LEU A 77 9.01 16.32 11.05
N THR A 78 9.62 15.36 10.36
CA THR A 78 11.00 15.51 9.85
C THR A 78 11.13 16.51 8.70
N ARG A 79 10.01 16.89 8.06
CA ARG A 79 9.98 17.73 6.85
C ARG A 79 9.17 19.00 6.99
N TYR A 80 8.18 19.00 7.88
CA TYR A 80 7.22 20.08 8.02
C TYR A 80 7.13 20.55 9.47
N SER A 81 6.73 21.81 9.67
CA SER A 81 6.46 22.34 11.01
C SER A 81 5.30 21.60 11.67
N ALA A 82 5.20 21.68 13.00
CA ALA A 82 4.16 21.01 13.78
C ALA A 82 2.74 21.34 13.29
N MET A 83 2.44 22.62 13.05
CA MET A 83 1.12 23.06 12.55
C MET A 83 0.82 22.49 11.15
N ARG A 84 1.80 22.54 10.22
CA ARG A 84 1.62 21.98 8.87
C ARG A 84 1.43 20.47 8.92
N THR A 85 2.19 19.78 9.78
CA THR A 85 2.05 18.34 9.98
C THR A 85 0.68 17.99 10.53
N ALA A 86 0.19 18.71 11.55
CA ALA A 86 -1.14 18.49 12.12
C ALA A 86 -2.24 18.65 11.05
N LEU A 87 -2.21 19.74 10.28
CA LEU A 87 -3.18 19.98 9.20
C LEU A 87 -3.12 18.89 8.14
N LEU A 88 -1.93 18.56 7.64
CA LEU A 88 -1.79 17.53 6.60
C LEU A 88 -2.20 16.14 7.13
N ALA A 89 -1.81 15.77 8.35
CA ALA A 89 -2.18 14.48 8.94
C ALA A 89 -3.70 14.35 9.12
N LEU A 90 -4.37 15.42 9.57
CA LEU A 90 -5.84 15.46 9.66
C LEU A 90 -6.49 15.36 8.29
N VAL A 91 -5.96 16.03 7.28
CA VAL A 91 -6.47 15.94 5.90
C VAL A 91 -6.29 14.52 5.35
N PHE A 92 -5.10 13.94 5.45
CA PHE A 92 -4.81 12.61 4.92
C PHE A 92 -5.57 11.50 5.64
N ALA A 93 -5.80 11.62 6.95
CA ALA A 93 -6.57 10.64 7.72
C ALA A 93 -8.09 10.86 7.57
N GLY A 94 -8.54 12.12 7.65
CA GLY A 94 -9.95 12.48 7.76
C GLY A 94 -10.67 12.56 6.43
N VAL A 95 -10.07 13.16 5.40
CA VAL A 95 -10.77 13.37 4.10
C VAL A 95 -11.21 12.06 3.47
N PRO A 96 -10.38 10.99 3.38
CA PRO A 96 -10.84 9.72 2.81
C PRO A 96 -12.03 9.13 3.58
N LEU A 97 -12.02 9.22 4.92
CA LEU A 97 -13.12 8.72 5.75
C LEU A 97 -14.39 9.54 5.55
N LEU A 98 -14.29 10.86 5.51
CA LEU A 98 -15.44 11.76 5.31
C LEU A 98 -16.07 11.60 3.92
N VAL A 99 -15.24 11.49 2.89
CA VAL A 99 -15.71 11.25 1.51
C VAL A 99 -16.43 9.91 1.45
N LEU A 100 -15.85 8.86 2.02
CA LEU A 100 -16.43 7.52 1.98
C LEU A 100 -17.65 7.37 2.90
N ALA A 101 -17.79 8.18 3.96
CA ALA A 101 -18.97 8.18 4.81
C ALA A 101 -20.21 8.80 4.14
N GLY A 102 -20.03 9.57 3.06
CA GLY A 102 -21.11 10.21 2.32
C GLY A 102 -21.53 9.48 1.04
N VAL A 103 -21.02 8.28 0.79
CA VAL A 103 -21.31 7.50 -0.43
C VAL A 103 -21.81 6.11 -0.07
N ASP A 104 -22.82 5.63 -0.78
CA ASP A 104 -23.38 4.28 -0.58
C ASP A 104 -22.89 3.26 -1.62
N ASP A 105 -22.20 3.73 -2.67
CA ASP A 105 -21.70 2.90 -3.75
C ASP A 105 -20.31 2.32 -3.41
N PRO A 106 -20.16 0.98 -3.31
CA PRO A 106 -18.89 0.29 -3.10
C PRO A 106 -17.76 0.72 -4.04
N LEU A 107 -18.09 1.16 -5.26
CA LEU A 107 -17.10 1.58 -6.25
C LEU A 107 -16.20 2.71 -5.72
N TRP A 108 -16.73 3.63 -4.92
CA TRP A 108 -15.93 4.72 -4.35
C TRP A 108 -14.87 4.22 -3.37
N CYS A 109 -15.19 3.23 -2.54
CA CYS A 109 -14.21 2.58 -1.66
C CYS A 109 -13.09 1.94 -2.47
N GLN A 110 -13.42 1.27 -3.57
CA GLN A 110 -12.45 0.62 -4.43
C GLN A 110 -11.55 1.64 -5.15
N ARG A 111 -12.15 2.72 -5.68
CA ARG A 111 -11.45 3.79 -6.40
C ARG A 111 -10.61 4.66 -5.47
N MET A 112 -10.97 4.78 -4.20
CA MET A 112 -10.13 5.42 -3.19
C MET A 112 -8.78 4.71 -3.05
N GLN A 113 -8.76 3.37 -3.15
CA GLN A 113 -7.51 2.61 -3.15
C GLN A 113 -6.66 2.89 -4.40
N SER A 114 -7.27 3.06 -5.58
CA SER A 114 -6.58 3.50 -6.79
C SER A 114 -5.99 4.90 -6.64
N LEU A 115 -6.77 5.84 -6.10
CA LEU A 115 -6.32 7.22 -5.86
C LEU A 115 -5.09 7.26 -4.94
N PHE A 116 -5.04 6.41 -3.91
CA PHE A 116 -3.87 6.27 -3.05
C PHE A 116 -2.62 5.87 -3.85
N TYR A 117 -2.72 4.86 -4.73
CA TYR A 117 -1.59 4.43 -5.55
C TYR A 117 -1.16 5.48 -6.59
N VAL A 118 -2.11 6.21 -7.19
CA VAL A 118 -1.82 7.33 -8.09
C VAL A 118 -1.07 8.44 -7.33
N ALA A 119 -1.54 8.82 -6.14
CA ALA A 119 -0.92 9.89 -5.36
C ALA A 119 0.51 9.53 -4.94
N ILE A 120 0.72 8.36 -4.33
CA ILE A 120 2.05 7.93 -3.88
C ILE A 120 2.96 7.63 -5.07
N GLY A 121 2.48 6.89 -6.08
CA GLY A 121 3.24 6.61 -7.30
C GLY A 121 3.66 7.89 -8.03
N GLY A 122 2.76 8.89 -8.09
CA GLY A 122 3.06 10.21 -8.65
C GLY A 122 4.15 10.97 -7.91
N ILE A 123 4.17 10.91 -6.57
CA ILE A 123 5.24 11.52 -5.76
C ILE A 123 6.61 10.89 -6.10
N PHE A 124 6.68 9.56 -6.14
CA PHE A 124 7.91 8.86 -6.52
C PHE A 124 8.31 9.13 -7.98
N LEU A 125 7.33 9.19 -8.91
CA LEU A 125 7.59 9.50 -10.31
C LEU A 125 8.17 10.92 -10.46
N MET A 126 7.64 11.90 -9.74
CA MET A 126 8.20 13.26 -9.72
C MET A 126 9.63 13.28 -9.21
N ASP A 127 9.97 12.45 -8.22
CA ASP A 127 11.33 12.33 -7.73
C ASP A 127 12.27 11.71 -8.77
N VAL A 128 11.84 10.65 -9.46
CA VAL A 128 12.59 10.07 -10.60
C VAL A 128 12.83 11.11 -11.70
N LEU A 129 11.78 11.83 -12.13
CA LEU A 129 11.88 12.82 -13.21
C LEU A 129 12.79 14.01 -12.86
N LYS A 130 12.89 14.35 -11.58
CA LYS A 130 13.75 15.43 -11.08
C LYS A 130 15.14 14.94 -10.63
N GLY A 131 15.45 13.65 -10.76
CA GLY A 131 16.70 13.07 -10.27
C GLY A 131 16.87 13.17 -8.75
N ARG A 132 15.77 13.21 -7.99
CA ARG A 132 15.76 13.30 -6.53
C ARG A 132 15.44 11.95 -5.91
N VAL A 133 15.95 11.71 -4.71
CA VAL A 133 15.66 10.51 -3.91
C VAL A 133 15.03 10.83 -2.56
N ALA A 134 14.54 12.07 -2.42
CA ALA A 134 14.05 12.59 -1.16
C ALA A 134 12.96 11.69 -0.59
N THR A 135 11.93 11.33 -1.36
CA THR A 135 10.82 10.51 -0.87
C THR A 135 11.31 9.14 -0.37
N ALA A 136 12.14 8.43 -1.14
CA ALA A 136 12.73 7.15 -0.70
C ALA A 136 13.54 7.31 0.59
N ALA A 137 14.33 8.37 0.73
CA ALA A 137 15.13 8.63 1.93
C ALA A 137 14.29 8.82 3.21
N SER A 138 12.99 9.18 3.11
CA SER A 138 12.11 9.19 4.31
C SER A 138 11.60 7.81 4.73
N PHE A 139 11.59 6.84 3.81
CA PHE A 139 11.18 5.47 4.11
C PHE A 139 12.39 4.62 4.55
N TRP A 140 13.57 4.90 4.00
CA TRP A 140 14.83 4.24 4.31
C TRP A 140 15.90 5.28 4.67
N PRO A 141 15.93 5.77 5.93
CA PRO A 141 16.85 6.83 6.35
C PRO A 141 18.27 6.34 6.65
N ASP A 142 18.46 5.03 6.78
CA ASP A 142 19.73 4.41 7.19
C ASP A 142 20.85 4.69 6.18
N GLU A 143 22.07 4.92 6.66
CA GLU A 143 23.19 5.31 5.80
C GLU A 143 23.55 4.23 4.77
N GLU A 144 23.42 2.96 5.15
CA GLU A 144 23.65 1.79 4.30
C GLU A 144 22.73 1.75 3.09
N MET A 145 21.54 2.37 3.16
CA MET A 145 20.57 2.38 2.07
C MET A 145 20.82 3.47 1.03
N ARG A 146 21.74 4.43 1.30
CA ARG A 146 21.92 5.64 0.47
C ARG A 146 22.30 5.33 -0.98
N SER A 147 23.18 4.36 -1.22
CA SER A 147 23.57 3.90 -2.56
C SER A 147 22.38 3.33 -3.34
N HIS A 148 21.46 2.65 -2.65
CA HIS A 148 20.31 1.98 -3.25
C HIS A 148 19.10 2.91 -3.49
N LEU A 149 19.08 4.12 -2.89
CA LEU A 149 17.93 5.04 -2.96
C LEU A 149 17.48 5.38 -4.40
N PRO A 150 18.34 5.59 -5.40
CA PRO A 150 17.90 5.83 -6.78
C PRO A 150 17.08 4.67 -7.35
N ASN A 151 17.54 3.43 -7.13
CA ASN A 151 16.86 2.23 -7.59
C ASN A 151 15.59 1.94 -6.78
N LEU A 152 15.61 2.17 -5.46
CA LEU A 152 14.41 2.12 -4.62
C LEU A 152 13.34 3.13 -5.06
N THR A 153 13.73 4.35 -5.44
CA THR A 153 12.80 5.37 -5.93
C THR A 153 12.09 4.91 -7.20
N ARG A 154 12.83 4.35 -8.18
CA ARG A 154 12.27 3.78 -9.43
C ARG A 154 11.38 2.57 -9.14
N MET A 155 11.83 1.67 -8.28
CA MET A 155 11.07 0.49 -7.88
C MET A 155 9.75 0.86 -7.20
N MET A 156 9.73 1.92 -6.39
CA MET A 156 8.49 2.41 -5.78
C MET A 156 7.48 2.95 -6.81
N VAL A 157 7.94 3.51 -7.93
CA VAL A 157 7.05 3.87 -9.05
C VAL A 157 6.40 2.61 -9.63
N VAL A 158 7.20 1.59 -9.93
CA VAL A 158 6.72 0.31 -10.48
C VAL A 158 5.77 -0.38 -9.51
N TYR A 159 6.12 -0.44 -8.23
CA TYR A 159 5.28 -1.01 -7.17
C TYR A 159 3.89 -0.34 -7.16
N ASN A 160 3.83 0.98 -7.02
CA ASN A 160 2.55 1.68 -6.90
C ASN A 160 1.70 1.57 -8.17
N PHE A 161 2.29 1.71 -9.36
CA PHE A 161 1.51 1.59 -10.61
C PHE A 161 1.12 0.15 -10.95
N SER A 162 1.88 -0.85 -10.52
CA SER A 162 1.47 -2.25 -10.64
C SER A 162 0.27 -2.56 -9.76
N PHE A 163 0.28 -2.09 -8.51
CA PHE A 163 -0.87 -2.25 -7.61
C PHE A 163 -2.08 -1.40 -8.04
N LEU A 164 -1.86 -0.22 -8.65
CA LEU A 164 -2.93 0.53 -9.30
C LEU A 164 -3.59 -0.28 -10.41
N LEU A 165 -2.80 -0.80 -11.36
CA LEU A 165 -3.30 -1.58 -12.47
C LEU A 165 -4.02 -2.85 -11.99
N LEU A 166 -3.46 -3.53 -10.99
CA LEU A 166 -4.09 -4.68 -10.34
C LEU A 166 -5.44 -4.31 -9.74
N ASN A 167 -5.51 -3.23 -8.96
CA ASN A 167 -6.75 -2.79 -8.33
C ASN A 167 -7.83 -2.46 -9.37
N GLU A 168 -7.45 -1.72 -10.41
CA GLU A 168 -8.34 -1.35 -11.52
C GLU A 168 -8.84 -2.56 -12.31
N THR A 169 -7.96 -3.53 -12.55
CA THR A 169 -8.32 -4.79 -13.20
C THR A 169 -9.31 -5.57 -12.34
N LEU A 170 -9.10 -5.66 -11.03
CA LEU A 170 -10.01 -6.34 -10.11
C LEU A 170 -11.37 -5.63 -10.05
N ILE A 171 -11.41 -4.30 -9.98
CA ILE A 171 -12.67 -3.52 -10.04
C ILE A 171 -13.49 -3.87 -11.29
N GLN A 172 -12.83 -4.11 -12.43
CA GLN A 172 -13.52 -4.42 -13.69
C GLN A 172 -13.91 -5.90 -13.84
N THR A 173 -13.25 -6.81 -13.12
CA THR A 173 -13.33 -8.26 -13.41
C THR A 173 -14.00 -9.07 -12.32
N ILE A 174 -14.04 -8.59 -11.08
CA ILE A 174 -14.60 -9.33 -9.94
C ILE A 174 -15.69 -8.54 -9.22
N HIS A 175 -16.60 -9.26 -8.57
CA HIS A 175 -17.65 -8.65 -7.75
C HIS A 175 -17.06 -7.92 -6.53
N ALA A 176 -17.73 -6.86 -6.07
CA ALA A 176 -17.27 -6.01 -4.98
C ALA A 176 -16.94 -6.81 -3.70
N SER A 177 -17.79 -7.77 -3.32
CA SER A 177 -17.57 -8.63 -2.16
C SER A 177 -16.26 -9.44 -2.23
N HIS A 178 -15.88 -9.92 -3.42
CA HIS A 178 -14.60 -10.62 -3.63
C HIS A 178 -13.43 -9.64 -3.58
N TRP A 179 -13.64 -8.41 -4.05
CA TRP A 179 -12.63 -7.36 -3.94
C TRP A 179 -12.34 -7.01 -2.46
N LEU A 180 -13.32 -7.06 -1.55
CA LEU A 180 -13.07 -6.88 -0.11
C LEU A 180 -12.11 -7.94 0.44
N MET A 181 -12.22 -9.18 -0.01
CA MET A 181 -11.29 -10.24 0.39
C MET A 181 -9.87 -9.93 -0.07
N PHE A 182 -9.72 -9.44 -1.31
CA PHE A 182 -8.44 -8.95 -1.81
C PHE A 182 -7.92 -7.79 -0.94
N TRP A 183 -8.75 -6.79 -0.64
CA TRP A 183 -8.36 -5.66 0.18
C TRP A 183 -7.95 -6.07 1.61
N ALA A 184 -8.62 -7.07 2.20
CA ALA A 184 -8.27 -7.60 3.51
C ALA A 184 -6.85 -8.20 3.54
N LEU A 185 -6.43 -8.82 2.44
CA LEU A 185 -5.10 -9.42 2.29
C LEU A 185 -4.07 -8.45 1.71
N LEU A 186 -4.49 -7.32 1.16
CA LEU A 186 -3.64 -6.33 0.51
C LEU A 186 -2.45 -5.86 1.38
N PRO A 187 -2.58 -5.62 2.70
CA PRO A 187 -1.43 -5.27 3.53
C PRO A 187 -0.35 -6.37 3.57
N VAL A 188 -0.78 -7.63 3.59
CA VAL A 188 0.11 -8.80 3.60
C VAL A 188 0.82 -8.93 2.25
N ILE A 189 0.05 -8.91 1.16
CA ILE A 189 0.58 -8.99 -0.21
C ILE A 189 1.54 -7.83 -0.48
N GLY A 190 1.14 -6.61 -0.14
CA GLY A 190 1.95 -5.41 -0.29
C GLY A 190 3.26 -5.49 0.50
N HIS A 191 3.22 -5.98 1.74
CA HIS A 191 4.43 -6.17 2.55
C HIS A 191 5.38 -7.20 1.93
N MET A 192 4.86 -8.35 1.48
CA MET A 192 5.67 -9.39 0.84
C MET A 192 6.34 -8.87 -0.44
N VAL A 193 5.58 -8.22 -1.32
CA VAL A 193 6.08 -7.68 -2.58
C VAL A 193 7.11 -6.58 -2.34
N LEU A 194 6.79 -5.60 -1.48
CA LEU A 194 7.71 -4.50 -1.17
C LEU A 194 9.03 -5.03 -0.61
N ARG A 195 8.96 -6.01 0.30
CA ARG A 195 10.16 -6.62 0.89
C ARG A 195 11.00 -7.34 -0.16
N ALA A 196 10.38 -8.18 -0.99
CA ALA A 196 11.08 -8.89 -2.05
C ALA A 196 11.77 -7.91 -3.01
N MET A 197 11.10 -6.79 -3.33
CA MET A 197 11.67 -5.73 -4.16
C MET A 197 12.85 -5.04 -3.49
N VAL A 198 12.76 -4.69 -2.19
CA VAL A 198 13.87 -4.08 -1.46
C VAL A 198 15.08 -5.02 -1.40
N LEU A 199 14.86 -6.30 -1.09
CA LEU A 199 15.92 -7.31 -1.09
C LEU A 199 16.56 -7.46 -2.48
N THR A 200 15.75 -7.41 -3.54
CA THR A 200 16.26 -7.42 -4.91
C THR A 200 17.18 -6.23 -5.15
N VAL A 201 16.77 -5.02 -4.76
CA VAL A 201 17.56 -3.80 -4.98
C VAL A 201 18.85 -3.79 -4.17
N ILE A 202 18.84 -4.32 -2.94
CA ILE A 202 20.04 -4.42 -2.11
C ILE A 202 21.03 -5.44 -2.69
N ASN A 203 20.52 -6.55 -3.24
CA ASN A 203 21.34 -7.58 -3.86
C ASN A 203 21.76 -7.25 -5.31
N LEU A 204 21.52 -6.02 -5.80
CA LEU A 204 21.99 -5.54 -7.10
C LEU A 204 23.10 -4.49 -6.89
N ASP A 205 24.25 -4.69 -7.54
CA ASP A 205 25.34 -3.73 -7.73
C ASP A 205 24.89 -2.49 -8.52
N ASP A 206 25.71 -1.43 -8.49
CA ASP A 206 25.42 -0.11 -9.09
C ASP A 206 25.08 -0.16 -10.60
N ASP A 207 25.55 -1.19 -11.32
CA ASP A 207 25.25 -1.45 -12.73
C ASP A 207 24.00 -2.33 -12.96
N GLY A 208 23.24 -2.66 -11.90
CA GLY A 208 22.08 -3.56 -11.97
C GLY A 208 22.45 -5.03 -12.18
N GLN A 209 23.69 -5.41 -11.88
CA GLN A 209 24.15 -6.80 -11.80
C GLN A 209 23.95 -7.32 -10.37
N PRO A 210 23.61 -8.58 -10.14
CA PRO A 210 23.53 -9.09 -8.77
C PRO A 210 24.92 -9.21 -8.13
N VAL A 211 25.04 -8.79 -6.86
CA VAL A 211 26.25 -8.88 -6.01
C VAL A 211 26.55 -10.33 -5.61
#